data_AF-X1E5K9-F1
#
_entry.id   AF-X1E5K9-F1
#
_cell.length_a   1.000
_cell.length_b   1.000
_cell.length_c   1.000
_cell.angle_alpha   90.00
_cell.angle_beta   90.00
_cell.angle_gamma   90.00
#
_symmetry.space_group_name_H-M   'P 1'
#
loop_
_entity.id
_entity.type
_entity.pdbx_description
1 polymer ?
#
loop_
_entity_poly.entity_id
_entity_poly.type
_entity_poly.pdbx_seq_one_letter_code
_entity_poly.pdbx_strand_id
1 'polypeptide(L)' 'MLKKSPLQLTIVYDNNAYIENLKTDWGFSCFIKGLEKTILFDTGTRGALLLANMEKL' A
#
# COMPACT_ATOMS: atom_id res chain seq x y z
N MET A 1 -20.99 -9.27 15.76
CA MET A 1 -19.65 -9.64 15.24
C MET A 1 -19.53 -9.09 13.84
N LEU A 2 -18.68 -8.08 13.60
CA LEU A 2 -18.48 -7.54 12.26
C LEU A 2 -17.87 -8.64 11.38
N LYS A 3 -18.53 -8.99 10.27
CA LYS A 3 -17.93 -9.88 9.26
C LYS A 3 -16.72 -9.13 8.70
N LYS A 4 -15.52 -9.73 8.81
CA LYS A 4 -14.34 -9.24 8.08
C LYS A 4 -14.72 -9.20 6.60
N SER A 5 -14.56 -8.04 5.97
CA SER A 5 -14.62 -7.95 4.51
C SER A 5 -13.52 -8.87 3.96
N PRO A 6 -13.78 -9.65 2.89
CA PRO A 6 -12.71 -10.38 2.21
C PRO A 6 -11.66 -9.42 1.62
N LEU A 7 -12.02 -8.14 1.46
CA LEU A 7 -11.17 -7.10 0.89
C LEU A 7 -10.14 -6.60 1.91
N GLN A 8 -8.86 -6.75 1.59
CA GLN A 8 -7.74 -6.19 2.33
C GLN A 8 -7.10 -5.07 1.49
N LEU A 9 -7.03 -3.87 2.06
CA LEU A 9 -6.35 -2.71 1.48
C LEU A 9 -5.12 -2.41 2.32
N THR A 10 -3.97 -2.30 1.68
CA THR A 10 -2.70 -1.93 2.30
C THR A 10 -2.15 -0.72 1.57
N ILE A 11 -2.08 0.43 2.24
CA ILE A 11 -1.42 1.61 1.68
C ILE A 11 0.09 1.37 1.76
N VAL A 12 0.75 1.41 0.61
CA VAL A 12 2.19 1.13 0.46
C VAL A 12 2.98 2.42 0.27
N TYR A 13 2.37 3.43 -0.35
CA TYR A 13 2.98 4.71 -0.64
C TYR A 13 2.00 5.81 -0.26
N ASP A 14 2.44 6.77 0.54
CA ASP A 14 1.65 7.93 0.96
C ASP A 14 2.59 9.09 1.36
N ASN A 15 2.00 10.27 1.52
CA ASN A 15 2.70 11.45 2.00
C ASN A 15 2.95 11.45 3.51
N ASN A 16 2.26 10.59 4.27
CA ASN A 16 2.40 10.45 5.71
C ASN A 16 2.83 9.04 6.10
N ALA A 17 3.77 8.93 7.03
CA ALA A 17 4.22 7.64 7.55
C ALA A 17 3.24 7.17 8.63
N TYR A 18 2.65 5.99 8.42
CA TYR A 18 1.86 5.31 9.46
C TYR A 18 2.74 4.48 10.42
N ILE A 19 3.90 4.00 9.94
CA ILE A 19 4.88 3.21 10.68
C ILE A 19 6.24 3.93 10.57
N GLU A 20 6.99 4.05 11.66
CA GLU A 20 8.23 4.83 11.76
C GLU A 20 9.32 4.47 10.71
N ASN A 21 9.22 3.30 10.07
CA ASN A 21 10.22 2.81 9.12
C ASN A 21 9.78 2.86 7.64
N LEU A 22 8.59 3.38 7.33
CA LEU A 22 8.17 3.58 5.94
C LEU A 22 8.70 4.91 5.40
N LYS A 23 9.11 4.92 4.14
CA LYS A 23 9.49 6.14 3.44
C LYS A 23 8.23 6.81 2.90
N THR A 24 8.22 8.14 2.87
CA THR A 24 7.09 8.94 2.35
C THR A 24 7.52 9.81 1.18
N ASP A 25 6.54 10.20 0.37
CA ASP A 25 6.66 11.19 -0.68
C ASP A 25 5.28 11.63 -1.16
N TRP A 26 5.21 12.68 -1.98
CA TRP A 26 3.98 13.02 -2.67
C TRP A 26 3.57 11.94 -3.66
N GLY A 27 2.42 11.33 -3.42
CA GLY A 27 1.83 10.28 -4.25
C GLY A 27 1.01 9.32 -3.42
N PHE A 28 0.48 8.30 -4.08
CA PHE A 28 -0.30 7.25 -3.44
C PHE A 28 -0.07 5.90 -4.13
N SER A 29 -0.13 4.82 -3.37
CA SER A 29 -0.24 3.46 -3.90
C SER A 29 -0.91 2.54 -2.88
N CYS A 30 -1.80 1.68 -3.36
CA CYS A 30 -2.54 0.73 -2.52
C CYS A 30 -2.49 -0.68 -3.11
N PHE A 31 -2.09 -1.64 -2.27
CA PHE A 31 -2.10 -3.05 -2.58
C PHE A 31 -3.40 -3.69 -2.08
N ILE A 32 -4.18 -4.22 -3.02
CA ILE A 32 -5.55 -4.67 -2.80
C ILE A 32 -5.63 -6.18 -3.03
N LYS A 33 -6.08 -6.90 -1.99
CA LYS A 33 -6.31 -8.35 -2.01
C LYS A 33 -7.76 -8.68 -1.67
N GLY A 34 -8.25 -9.85 -2.12
CA GLY A 34 -9.60 -10.34 -1.81
C GLY A 34 -10.63 -10.16 -2.93
N LEU A 35 -10.21 -9.65 -4.09
CA LEU A 35 -10.97 -9.68 -5.34
C LEU A 35 -10.56 -10.90 -6.18
N GLU A 36 -11.16 -11.09 -7.35
CA GLU A 36 -10.74 -12.11 -8.33
C GLU A 36 -9.26 -11.97 -8.72
N LYS A 37 -8.77 -10.73 -8.76
CA LYS A 37 -7.36 -10.39 -9.03
C LYS A 37 -6.77 -9.61 -7.87
N THR A 38 -5.48 -9.82 -7.62
CA THR A 38 -4.68 -8.91 -6.78
C THR A 38 -4.34 -7.67 -7.60
N ILE A 39 -4.56 -6.49 -7.01
CA ILE A 39 -4.37 -5.21 -7.70
C ILE A 39 -3.34 -4.38 -6.95
N LEU A 40 -2.36 -3.85 -7.67
CA LEU A 40 -1.55 -2.72 -7.23
C LEU A 40 -2.11 -1.47 -7.91
N PHE A 41 -2.85 -0.66 -7.16
CA PHE A 41 -3.43 0.58 -7.66
C PHE A 41 -2.44 1.71 -7.47
N ASP A 42 -2.06 2.35 -8.58
CA ASP A 42 -1.03 3.39 -8.66
C ASP A 42 0.34 2.91 -8.14
N THR A 43 1.40 3.65 -8.44
CA THR A 43 2.78 3.35 -8.04
C THR A 43 3.46 4.54 -7.37
N GLY A 44 2.72 5.62 -7.14
CA GLY A 44 3.28 6.90 -6.73
C GLY A 44 4.26 7.44 -7.77
N THR A 45 5.19 8.28 -7.32
CA THR A 45 6.13 8.99 -8.19
C THR A 45 7.51 8.34 -8.24
N ARG A 46 7.85 7.46 -7.28
CA ARG A 46 9.17 6.81 -7.18
C ARG A 46 9.07 5.31 -6.94
N GLY A 47 9.28 4.52 -8.00
CA GLY A 47 9.22 3.05 -7.95
C GLY A 47 10.18 2.40 -6.93
N ALA A 48 11.39 2.93 -6.74
CA ALA A 48 12.32 2.39 -5.75
C ALA A 48 11.82 2.58 -4.30
N LEU A 49 11.11 3.68 -4.02
CA LEU A 49 10.50 3.90 -2.72
C LEU A 49 9.34 2.94 -2.50
N LEU A 50 8.48 2.80 -3.52
CA LEU A 50 7.37 1.84 -3.51
C LEU A 50 7.86 0.43 -3.14
N LEU A 51 8.86 -0.08 -3.88
CA LEU A 51 9.43 -1.41 -3.63
C LEU A 51 10.02 -1.53 -2.22
N ALA A 52 10.77 -0.52 -1.76
CA ALA A 52 11.34 -0.52 -0.41
C ALA A 52 10.28 -0.51 0.71
N ASN A 53 9.10 0.07 0.47
CA ASN A 53 7.97 0.00 1.40
C ASN A 53 7.26 -1.36 1.30
N MET A 54 7.11 -1.94 0.10
CA MET A 54 6.54 -3.29 -0.08
C MET A 54 7.36 -4.38 0.61
N GLU A 55 8.69 -4.25 0.63
CA GLU A 55 9.57 -5.20 1.34
C GLU A 55 9.42 -5.17 2.87
N LYS A 56 8.86 -4.09 3.43
CA LYS A 56 8.73 -3.88 4.88
C LYS A 56 7.35 -4.20 5.44
N LEU A 57 6.34 -4.37 4.57
CA LEU A 57 4.94 -4.59 4.91
C LEU A 57 4.54 -6.06 4.69
#